data_AF-A0A1C4P1J9-F1
#
_entry.id   AF-A0A1C4P1J9-F1
#
_cell.length_a   1.000
_cell.length_b   1.000
_cell.length_c   1.000
_cell.angle_alpha   90.00
_cell.angle_beta   90.00
_cell.angle_gamma   90.00
#
_symmetry.space_group_name_H-M   'P 1'
#
loop_
_entity.id
_entity.type
_entity.pdbx_description
1 polymer ?
#
loop_
_entity_poly.entity_id
_entity_poly.type
_entity_poly.pdbx_seq_one_letter_code
_entity_poly.pdbx_strand_id
1 'polypeptide(L)'
;MDLSHDLAYRVLAELRVRVFDGLARSAPARIAGRRSGDLAATALGDVEALEFFYAHAIAQLLASGLVFAVAATLLGVLGPWLLLAVVPAALLLLWSPLLEARGRAERGARTRAALADLSAESVESVDGLRELLTAGALGRTRARLRSGGRRLARAQRAEQSWETGAGAARDLLVVAAV
;
A
#
# COMPACT_ATOMS: atom_id res chain seq x y z
N MET A 1 -4.84 19.14 -13.80
CA MET A 1 -4.03 17.98 -13.42
C MET A 1 -2.59 18.40 -13.56
N ASP A 2 -1.77 18.15 -12.55
CA ASP A 2 -0.40 18.65 -12.51
C ASP A 2 0.51 17.87 -13.49
N LEU A 3 1.63 18.49 -13.89
CA LEU A 3 2.59 17.93 -14.85
C LEU A 3 3.03 16.48 -14.51
N SER A 4 3.10 16.15 -13.22
CA SER A 4 3.46 14.81 -12.74
C SER A 4 2.39 13.76 -13.02
N HIS A 5 1.11 14.11 -12.94
CA HIS A 5 0.01 13.20 -13.30
C HIS A 5 -0.03 12.95 -14.80
N ASP A 6 0.17 13.98 -15.62
CA ASP A 6 0.23 13.82 -17.08
C ASP A 6 1.39 12.91 -17.51
N LEU A 7 2.56 13.08 -16.89
CA LEU A 7 3.70 12.20 -17.10
C LEU A 7 3.40 10.76 -16.66
N ALA A 8 2.81 10.60 -15.46
CA ALA A 8 2.47 9.29 -14.92
C ALA A 8 1.48 8.55 -15.83
N TYR A 9 0.40 9.20 -16.26
CA TYR A 9 -0.59 8.57 -17.14
C TYR A 9 -0.02 8.18 -18.50
N ARG A 10 0.91 8.97 -19.07
CA ARG A 10 1.62 8.56 -20.29
C ARG A 10 2.47 7.32 -20.08
N VAL A 11 3.20 7.24 -18.97
CA VAL A 11 3.99 6.05 -18.61
C VAL A 11 3.08 4.84 -18.39
N LEU A 12 1.96 5.01 -17.67
CA LEU A 12 1.00 3.94 -17.44
C LEU A 12 0.34 3.44 -18.73
N ALA A 13 -0.02 4.34 -19.65
CA ALA A 13 -0.59 3.98 -20.94
C ALA A 13 0.36 3.09 -21.75
N GLU A 14 1.63 3.46 -21.83
CA GLU A 14 2.67 2.67 -22.50
C GLU A 14 2.88 1.31 -21.82
N LEU A 15 2.90 1.27 -20.49
CA LEU A 15 3.01 0.03 -19.72
C LEU A 15 1.82 -0.90 -19.97
N ARG A 16 0.58 -0.38 -20.00
CA ARG A 16 -0.63 -1.17 -20.28
C ARG A 16 -0.54 -1.84 -21.64
N VAL A 17 -0.12 -1.11 -22.69
CA VAL A 17 0.05 -1.67 -24.05
C VAL A 17 1.08 -2.79 -24.06
N ARG A 18 2.27 -2.58 -23.46
CA ARG A 18 3.33 -3.60 -23.42
C ARG A 18 2.93 -4.84 -22.64
N VAL A 19 2.20 -4.68 -21.54
CA VAL A 19 1.68 -5.79 -20.73
C VAL A 19 0.64 -6.59 -21.52
N PHE A 20 -0.31 -5.92 -22.18
CA PHE A 20 -1.29 -6.59 -23.04
C PHE A 20 -0.63 -7.36 -24.19
N ASP A 21 0.32 -6.73 -24.88
CA ASP A 21 1.08 -7.35 -25.97
C ASP A 21 1.89 -8.56 -25.48
N GLY A 22 2.52 -8.45 -24.31
CA GLY A 22 3.24 -9.55 -23.68
C GLY A 22 2.33 -10.72 -23.34
N LEU A 23 1.18 -10.44 -22.74
CA LEU A 23 0.16 -11.44 -22.40
C LEU A 23 -0.38 -12.13 -23.66
N ALA A 24 -0.73 -11.36 -24.69
CA ALA A 24 -1.23 -11.87 -25.97
C ALA A 24 -0.22 -12.81 -26.67
N ARG A 25 1.08 -12.45 -26.66
CA ARG A 25 2.15 -13.31 -27.20
C ARG A 25 2.36 -14.61 -26.42
N SER A 26 2.10 -14.60 -25.12
CA SER A 26 2.32 -15.76 -24.24
C SER A 26 1.17 -16.78 -24.16
N ALA A 27 0.07 -16.53 -24.88
CA ALA A 27 -1.23 -17.13 -24.60
C ALA A 27 -1.45 -18.64 -24.93
N PRO A 28 -0.67 -19.39 -25.73
CA PRO A 28 -1.02 -20.81 -25.93
C PRO A 28 -0.34 -21.81 -24.98
N ALA A 29 0.84 -21.55 -24.42
CA ALA A 29 1.69 -22.62 -23.87
C ALA A 29 1.94 -22.61 -22.34
N ARG A 30 1.62 -21.52 -21.62
CA ARG A 30 2.01 -21.36 -20.19
C ARG A 30 0.91 -20.96 -19.23
N ILE A 31 -0.35 -20.92 -19.67
CA ILE A 31 -1.47 -20.59 -18.78
C ILE A 31 -1.88 -21.86 -18.05
N ALA A 32 -1.14 -22.20 -16.98
CA ALA A 32 -1.38 -23.34 -16.10
C ALA A 32 -2.69 -23.17 -15.30
N GLY A 33 -3.84 -23.29 -15.97
CA GLY A 33 -5.16 -23.38 -15.33
C GLY A 33 -5.76 -22.07 -14.82
N ARG A 34 -5.18 -20.89 -15.12
CA ARG A 34 -5.80 -19.58 -14.80
C ARG A 34 -6.54 -19.00 -16.01
N ARG A 35 -7.64 -18.27 -15.80
CA ARG A 35 -8.35 -17.62 -16.90
C ARG A 35 -7.49 -16.45 -17.41
N SER A 36 -7.34 -16.31 -18.73
CA SER A 36 -6.58 -15.21 -19.34
C SER A 36 -7.08 -13.82 -18.93
N GLY A 37 -8.40 -13.69 -18.72
CA GLY A 37 -9.03 -12.49 -18.18
C GLY A 37 -8.59 -12.15 -16.76
N ASP A 38 -8.41 -13.14 -15.88
CA ASP A 38 -7.97 -12.92 -14.50
C ASP A 38 -6.51 -12.45 -14.45
N LEU A 39 -5.66 -13.01 -15.33
CA LEU A 39 -4.25 -12.59 -15.46
C LEU A 39 -4.13 -11.17 -16.00
N ALA A 40 -4.91 -10.82 -17.02
CA ALA A 40 -4.94 -9.47 -17.57
C ALA A 40 -5.46 -8.46 -16.53
N ALA A 41 -6.54 -8.78 -15.81
CA ALA A 41 -7.09 -7.92 -14.77
C ALA A 41 -6.08 -7.69 -13.62
N THR A 42 -5.39 -8.74 -13.18
CA THR A 42 -4.35 -8.63 -12.14
C THR A 42 -3.19 -7.75 -12.62
N ALA A 43 -2.67 -8.00 -13.83
CA ALA A 43 -1.52 -7.25 -14.36
C ALA A 43 -1.86 -5.76 -14.60
N LEU A 44 -3.08 -5.44 -15.05
CA LEU A 44 -3.52 -4.05 -15.20
C LEU A 44 -3.72 -3.35 -13.86
N GLY A 45 -4.24 -4.06 -12.86
CA GLY A 45 -4.32 -3.56 -11.49
C GLY A 45 -2.93 -3.24 -10.92
N ASP A 46 -1.93 -4.08 -11.19
CA ASP A 46 -0.54 -3.82 -10.80
C ASP A 46 0.03 -2.58 -11.50
N VAL A 47 -0.23 -2.39 -12.81
CA VAL A 47 0.20 -1.18 -13.53
C VAL A 47 -0.48 0.08 -12.98
N GLU A 48 -1.74 0.00 -12.57
CA GLU A 48 -2.45 1.12 -11.95
C GLU A 48 -1.87 1.47 -10.58
N ALA A 49 -1.40 0.49 -9.81
CA ALA A 49 -0.69 0.73 -8.55
C ALA A 49 0.61 1.54 -8.74
N LEU A 50 1.21 1.53 -9.94
CA LEU A 50 2.39 2.36 -10.26
C LEU A 50 2.04 3.84 -10.46
N GLU A 51 0.77 4.23 -10.58
CA GLU A 51 0.36 5.63 -10.69
C GLU A 51 0.92 6.47 -9.55
N PHE A 52 0.72 6.02 -8.31
CA PHE A 52 1.21 6.73 -7.13
C PHE A 52 2.73 6.89 -7.14
N PHE A 53 3.45 5.86 -7.60
CA PHE A 53 4.90 5.88 -7.69
C PHE A 53 5.41 6.96 -8.67
N TYR A 54 4.85 6.98 -9.88
CA TYR A 54 5.27 7.95 -10.90
C TYR A 54 4.74 9.36 -10.67
N ALA A 55 3.51 9.51 -10.18
CA ALA A 55 2.89 10.81 -9.97
C ALA A 55 3.42 11.53 -8.72
N HIS A 56 3.79 10.78 -7.66
CA HIS A 56 4.12 11.37 -6.36
C HIS A 56 5.48 10.90 -5.83
N ALA A 57 5.72 9.60 -5.73
CA ALA A 57 6.87 9.09 -4.97
C ALA A 57 8.21 9.55 -5.52
N ILE A 58 8.42 9.49 -6.84
CA ILE A 58 9.67 9.95 -7.46
C ILE A 58 9.90 11.45 -7.21
N ALA A 59 8.88 12.27 -7.47
CA ALA A 59 8.97 13.72 -7.31
C ALA A 59 9.24 14.11 -5.85
N GLN A 60 8.55 13.48 -4.91
CA GLN A 60 8.75 13.70 -3.48
C GLN A 60 10.16 13.27 -3.03
N LEU A 61 10.65 12.11 -3.46
CA LEU A 61 11.99 11.64 -3.10
C LEU A 61 13.09 12.59 -3.63
N LEU A 62 12.95 13.06 -4.87
CA LEU A 62 13.88 14.02 -5.45
C LEU A 62 13.83 15.36 -4.74
N ALA A 63 12.63 15.90 -4.49
CA ALA A 63 12.45 17.18 -3.80
C ALA A 63 12.99 17.14 -2.37
N SER A 64 12.62 16.12 -1.58
CA SER A 64 13.10 15.94 -0.22
C SER A 64 14.62 15.74 -0.18
N GLY A 65 15.18 14.93 -1.08
CA GLY A 65 16.63 14.72 -1.18
C GLY A 65 17.38 16.01 -1.51
N LEU A 66 16.87 16.81 -2.44
CA LEU A 66 17.45 18.10 -2.81
C LEU A 66 17.41 19.09 -1.64
N VAL A 67 16.25 19.26 -1.00
CA VAL A 67 16.09 20.16 0.16
C VAL A 67 17.03 19.74 1.28
N PHE A 68 17.11 18.44 1.58
CA PHE A 68 18.01 17.92 2.60
C PHE A 68 19.48 18.20 2.26
N ALA A 69 19.91 17.93 1.02
CA ALA A 69 21.29 18.15 0.59
C ALA A 69 21.67 19.64 0.67
N VAL A 70 20.79 20.54 0.22
CA VAL A 70 21.01 21.99 0.29
C VAL A 70 21.10 22.45 1.75
N ALA A 71 20.15 22.05 2.58
CA ALA A 71 20.13 22.40 4.00
C ALA A 71 21.39 21.91 4.73
N ALA A 72 21.78 20.64 4.53
CA ALA A 72 22.98 20.06 5.10
C ALA A 72 24.25 20.78 4.63
N THR A 73 24.34 21.13 3.34
CA THR A 73 25.49 21.86 2.79
C THR A 73 25.62 23.24 3.43
N LEU A 74 24.51 23.99 3.51
CA LEU A 74 24.49 25.31 4.16
C LEU A 74 24.90 25.23 5.64
N LEU A 75 24.35 24.27 6.39
CA LEU A 75 24.70 24.04 7.79
C LEU A 75 26.18 23.70 7.95
N GLY A 76 26.73 22.86 7.07
CA GLY A 76 28.14 22.50 7.08
C GLY A 76 29.08 23.69 6.85
N VAL A 77 28.67 24.63 5.99
CA VAL A 77 29.41 25.89 5.74
C VAL A 77 29.34 26.83 6.96
N LEU A 78 28.17 26.94 7.61
CA LEU A 78 27.98 27.77 8.80
C LEU A 78 28.72 27.22 10.03
N GLY A 79 28.78 25.90 10.16
CA GLY A 79 29.47 25.22 11.24
C GLY A 79 29.33 23.71 11.13
N PRO A 80 30.43 22.95 10.93
CA PRO A 80 30.36 21.50 10.75
C PRO A 80 29.84 20.76 11.99
N TRP A 81 29.89 21.38 13.17
CA TRP A 81 29.35 20.82 14.40
C TRP A 81 27.82 20.73 14.40
N LEU A 82 27.10 21.59 13.65
CA LEU A 82 25.64 21.52 13.54
C LEU A 82 25.17 20.26 12.81
N LEU A 83 26.01 19.70 11.93
CA LEU A 83 25.72 18.45 11.24
C LEU A 83 25.59 17.25 12.20
N LEU A 84 26.28 17.29 13.35
CA LEU A 84 26.17 16.24 14.36
C LEU A 84 24.79 16.17 15.01
N ALA A 85 24.00 17.24 14.98
CA ALA A 85 22.61 17.22 15.46
C ALA A 85 21.64 16.71 14.37
N VAL A 86 21.84 17.14 13.12
CA VAL A 86 20.88 16.90 12.03
C VAL A 86 21.06 15.54 11.34
N VAL A 87 22.29 15.10 11.13
CA VAL A 87 22.58 13.86 10.39
C VAL A 87 22.05 12.61 11.12
N PRO A 88 22.21 12.45 12.45
CA PRO A 88 21.65 11.30 13.16
C PRO A 88 20.12 11.28 13.14
N ALA A 89 19.48 12.44 13.31
CA ALA A 89 18.02 12.55 13.21
C ALA A 89 17.52 12.15 11.81
N ALA A 90 18.15 12.66 10.75
CA ALA A 90 17.82 12.29 9.38
C ALA A 90 18.02 10.80 9.10
N LEU A 91 19.11 10.19 9.61
CA LEU A 91 19.33 8.76 9.50
C LEU A 91 18.24 7.96 10.23
N LEU A 92 17.85 8.36 11.44
CA LEU A 92 16.77 7.70 12.18
C LEU A 92 15.43 7.76 11.42
N LEU A 93 15.09 8.92 10.85
CA LEU A 93 13.88 9.06 10.04
C LEU A 93 13.91 8.17 8.79
N LEU A 94 15.08 8.07 8.13
CA LEU A 94 15.26 7.23 6.95
C LEU A 94 15.24 5.73 7.28
N TRP A 95 15.71 5.33 8.46
CA TRP A 95 15.77 3.93 8.89
C TRP A 95 14.46 3.42 9.52
N SER A 96 13.65 4.30 10.10
CA SER A 96 12.39 3.93 10.74
C SER A 96 11.44 3.08 9.86
N PRO A 97 11.21 3.37 8.56
CA PRO A 97 10.29 2.58 7.75
C PRO A 97 10.88 1.21 7.38
N LEU A 98 12.21 1.08 7.35
CA LEU A 98 12.92 -0.17 7.08
C LEU A 98 12.86 -1.09 8.30
N LEU A 99 13.05 -0.54 9.50
CA LEU A 99 12.95 -1.27 10.76
C LEU A 99 11.53 -1.82 10.98
N GLU A 100 10.51 -1.05 10.60
CA GLU A 100 9.11 -1.46 10.74
C GLU A 100 8.56 -2.26 9.55
N ALA A 101 9.34 -2.46 8.48
CA ALA A 101 8.87 -3.09 7.25
C ALA A 101 8.26 -4.49 7.49
N ARG A 102 8.90 -5.31 8.33
CA ARG A 102 8.38 -6.65 8.69
C ARG A 102 7.08 -6.58 9.48
N GLY A 103 7.02 -5.72 10.50
CA GLY A 103 5.82 -5.54 11.31
C GLY A 103 4.64 -5.03 10.47
N ARG A 104 4.89 -4.09 9.55
CA ARG A 104 3.89 -3.61 8.59
C ARG A 104 3.43 -4.72 7.64
N ALA A 105 4.35 -5.53 7.12
CA ALA A 105 4.01 -6.64 6.23
C ALA A 105 3.12 -7.69 6.93
N GLU A 106 3.44 -8.06 8.17
CA GLU A 106 2.63 -8.99 8.98
C GLU A 106 1.23 -8.44 9.29
N ARG A 107 1.13 -7.17 9.69
CA ARG A 107 -0.16 -6.52 9.98
C ARG A 107 -1.03 -6.44 8.72
N GLY A 108 -0.45 -5.99 7.61
CA GLY A 108 -1.14 -5.94 6.32
C GLY A 108 -1.57 -7.33 5.84
N ALA A 109 -0.79 -8.38 6.10
CA ALA A 109 -1.19 -9.75 5.79
C ALA A 109 -2.42 -10.20 6.61
N ARG A 110 -2.49 -9.86 7.91
CA ARG A 110 -3.66 -10.15 8.75
C ARG A 110 -4.91 -9.40 8.29
N THR A 111 -4.78 -8.12 7.94
CA THR A 111 -5.89 -7.31 7.42
C THR A 111 -6.40 -7.86 6.09
N ARG A 112 -5.50 -8.21 5.16
CA ARG A 112 -5.85 -8.83 3.88
C ARG A 112 -6.53 -10.19 4.06
N ALA A 113 -6.04 -11.03 4.96
CA ALA A 113 -6.67 -12.33 5.26
C ALA A 113 -8.09 -12.15 5.82
N ALA A 114 -8.27 -11.25 6.78
CA ALA A 114 -9.60 -10.97 7.35
C ALA A 114 -10.59 -10.38 6.32
N LEU A 115 -10.10 -9.57 5.38
CA LEU A 115 -10.89 -9.05 4.27
C LEU A 115 -11.27 -10.17 3.30
N ALA A 116 -10.32 -11.02 2.92
CA ALA A 116 -10.56 -12.15 2.03
C ALA A 116 -11.62 -13.11 2.60
N ASP A 117 -11.53 -13.47 3.90
CA ASP A 117 -12.53 -14.29 4.59
C ASP A 117 -13.93 -13.65 4.50
N LEU A 118 -14.03 -12.35 4.81
CA LEU A 118 -15.30 -11.63 4.82
C LEU A 118 -15.90 -11.52 3.42
N SER A 119 -15.07 -11.26 2.41
CA SER A 119 -15.48 -11.21 1.01
C SER A 119 -15.98 -12.57 0.53
N ALA A 120 -15.27 -13.65 0.84
CA ALA A 120 -15.68 -15.01 0.50
C ALA A 120 -17.03 -15.37 1.12
N GLU A 121 -17.20 -15.13 2.43
CA GLU A 121 -18.47 -15.40 3.13
C GLU A 121 -19.61 -14.53 2.60
N SER A 122 -19.32 -13.30 2.17
CA SER A 122 -20.32 -12.41 1.57
C SER A 122 -20.78 -12.90 0.21
N VAL A 123 -19.85 -13.33 -0.66
CA VAL A 123 -20.17 -13.89 -1.98
C VAL A 123 -20.97 -15.18 -1.84
N GLU A 124 -20.52 -16.11 -0.99
CA GLU A 124 -21.23 -17.37 -0.74
C GLU A 124 -22.64 -17.13 -0.17
N SER A 125 -22.79 -16.12 0.69
CA SER A 125 -24.10 -15.73 1.21
C SER A 125 -25.03 -15.20 0.11
N VAL A 126 -24.50 -14.44 -0.85
CA VAL A 126 -25.28 -13.90 -1.98
C VAL A 126 -25.66 -15.00 -2.95
N ASP A 127 -24.73 -15.88 -3.30
CA ASP A 127 -24.97 -17.00 -4.21
C ASP A 127 -25.95 -18.02 -3.61
N GLY A 128 -25.89 -18.26 -2.30
CA GLY A 128 -26.77 -19.20 -1.57
C GLY A 128 -28.00 -18.57 -0.91
N LEU A 129 -28.39 -17.33 -1.29
CA LEU A 129 -29.45 -16.56 -0.62
C LEU A 129 -30.79 -17.32 -0.56
N ARG A 130 -31.14 -18.05 -1.62
CA ARG A 130 -32.42 -18.77 -1.72
C ARG A 130 -32.45 -19.98 -0.77
N GLU A 131 -31.34 -20.69 -0.67
CA GLU A 131 -31.12 -21.81 0.24
C GLU A 131 -31.12 -21.31 1.70
N LEU A 132 -30.52 -20.15 1.97
CA LEU A 132 -30.54 -19.53 3.29
C LEU A 132 -31.94 -19.10 3.75
N LEU A 133 -32.77 -18.61 2.82
CA LEU A 133 -34.16 -18.22 3.10
C LEU A 133 -35.04 -19.45 3.36
N THR A 134 -34.94 -20.46 2.50
CA THR A 134 -35.71 -21.72 2.63
C THR A 134 -35.35 -22.49 3.90
N ALA A 135 -34.08 -22.49 4.31
CA ALA A 135 -33.61 -23.10 5.55
C ALA A 135 -33.80 -22.21 6.81
N GLY A 136 -34.35 -21.01 6.68
CA GLY A 136 -34.50 -20.05 7.80
C GLY A 136 -33.17 -19.63 8.45
N ALA A 137 -32.05 -19.79 7.74
CA ALA A 137 -30.70 -19.63 8.28
C ALA A 137 -30.15 -18.19 8.18
N LEU A 138 -30.87 -17.29 7.51
CA LEU A 138 -30.43 -15.92 7.22
C LEU A 138 -29.94 -15.14 8.46
N GLY A 139 -30.62 -15.29 9.61
CA GLY A 139 -30.23 -14.64 10.86
C GLY A 139 -28.86 -15.10 11.38
N ARG A 140 -28.56 -16.41 11.26
CA ARG A 140 -27.26 -16.98 11.64
C ARG A 140 -26.16 -16.48 10.72
N THR A 141 -26.39 -16.47 9.40
CA THR A 141 -25.41 -15.97 8.42
C THR A 141 -25.12 -14.48 8.62
N ARG A 142 -26.14 -13.67 8.86
CA ARG A 142 -25.97 -12.24 9.18
C ARG A 142 -25.14 -12.01 10.44
N ALA A 143 -25.28 -12.87 11.45
CA ALA A 143 -24.45 -12.81 12.66
C ALA A 143 -22.99 -13.16 12.39
N ARG A 144 -22.71 -14.13 11.50
CA ARG A 144 -21.33 -14.48 11.08
C ARG A 144 -20.68 -13.36 10.26
N LEU A 145 -21.36 -12.80 9.26
CA LEU A 145 -20.86 -11.64 8.52
C LEU A 145 -20.54 -10.45 9.45
N ARG A 146 -21.38 -10.21 10.47
CA ARG A 146 -21.10 -9.19 11.50
C ARG A 146 -19.87 -9.52 12.34
N SER A 147 -19.65 -10.79 12.70
CA SER A 147 -18.46 -11.20 13.46
C SER A 147 -17.19 -11.09 12.61
N GLY A 148 -17.26 -11.44 11.31
CA GLY A 148 -16.22 -11.24 10.31
C GLY A 148 -15.87 -9.76 10.14
N GLY A 149 -16.87 -8.88 9.97
CA GLY A 149 -16.67 -7.43 9.93
C GLY A 149 -16.00 -6.88 11.20
N ARG A 150 -16.37 -7.40 12.39
CA ARG A 150 -15.69 -7.05 13.65
C ARG A 150 -14.26 -7.56 13.74
N ARG A 151 -13.93 -8.70 13.11
CA ARG A 151 -12.54 -9.20 13.01
C ARG A 151 -11.71 -8.29 12.13
N LEU A 152 -12.21 -7.94 10.94
CA LEU A 152 -11.56 -7.01 10.02
C LEU A 152 -11.32 -5.65 10.68
N ALA A 153 -12.35 -5.08 11.30
CA ALA A 153 -12.24 -3.80 12.00
C ALA A 153 -11.23 -3.83 13.16
N ARG A 154 -11.08 -4.97 13.85
CA ARG A 154 -10.05 -5.13 14.90
C ARG A 154 -8.64 -5.20 14.30
N ALA A 155 -8.47 -5.91 13.19
CA ALA A 155 -7.19 -5.96 12.47
C ALA A 155 -6.77 -4.56 11.97
N GLN A 156 -7.71 -3.83 11.35
CA GLN A 156 -7.49 -2.46 10.88
C GLN A 156 -7.16 -1.49 12.01
N ARG A 157 -7.90 -1.52 13.13
CA ARG A 157 -7.60 -0.66 14.28
C ARG A 157 -6.23 -0.97 14.89
N ALA A 158 -5.86 -2.24 14.97
CA ALA A 158 -4.53 -2.62 15.44
C ALA A 158 -3.46 -2.02 14.52
N GLU A 159 -3.58 -2.19 13.21
CA GLU A 159 -2.68 -1.60 12.20
C GLU A 159 -2.57 -0.07 12.35
N GLN A 160 -3.71 0.63 12.44
CA GLN A 160 -3.76 2.08 12.57
C GLN A 160 -3.14 2.61 13.88
N SER A 161 -3.32 1.89 14.99
CA SER A 161 -2.71 2.27 16.27
C SER A 161 -1.18 2.23 16.24
N TRP A 162 -0.59 1.28 15.48
CA TRP A 162 0.85 1.21 15.28
C TRP A 162 1.35 2.34 14.38
N GLU A 163 0.63 2.65 13.30
CA GLU A 163 0.99 3.77 12.42
C GLU A 163 0.90 5.13 13.13
N THR A 164 -0.09 5.30 14.00
CA THR A 164 -0.24 6.53 14.80
C THR A 164 0.90 6.66 15.82
N GLY A 165 1.30 5.56 16.47
CA GLY A 165 2.44 5.55 17.38
C GLY A 165 3.78 5.81 16.69
N ALA A 166 4.01 5.21 15.53
CA ALA A 166 5.21 5.44 14.71
C ALA A 166 5.27 6.88 14.17
N GLY A 167 4.11 7.45 13.82
CA GLY A 167 3.96 8.86 13.44
C GLY A 167 4.35 9.80 14.57
N ALA A 168 3.79 9.58 15.77
CA ALA A 168 4.12 10.39 16.95
C ALA A 168 5.61 10.32 17.32
N ALA A 169 6.24 9.15 17.20
CA ALA A 169 7.68 9.00 17.44
C ALA A 169 8.53 9.77 16.41
N ARG A 170 8.12 9.77 15.13
CA ARG A 170 8.76 10.59 14.09
C ARG A 170 8.59 12.08 14.35
N ASP A 171 7.39 12.52 14.73
CA ASP A 171 7.11 13.92 14.99
C ASP A 171 7.94 14.43 16.19
N LEU A 172 8.09 13.61 17.24
CA LEU A 172 8.97 13.92 18.38
C LEU A 172 10.44 13.98 17.97
N LEU A 173 10.90 13.09 17.09
CA LEU A 173 12.28 13.15 16.56
C LEU A 173 12.52 14.41 15.73
N VAL A 174 11.54 14.87 14.95
CA VAL A 174 11.63 16.11 14.19
C VAL A 174 11.65 17.32 15.13
N VAL A 175 10.75 17.37 16.12
CA VAL A 175 10.71 18.45 17.11
C VAL A 175 11.98 18.51 17.96
N ALA A 176 12.56 17.36 18.31
CA ALA A 176 13.81 17.32 19.08
C ALA A 176 15.06 17.72 18.25
N ALA A 177 14.95 17.71 16.92
CA ALA A 177 16.05 18.03 16.01
C ALA A 177 16.06 19.50 15.54
N VAL A 178 14.98 20.26 15.80
CA VAL A 178 14.82 21.69 15.48
C VAL A 178 15.01 22.53 16.74
#